data_AF-A0A350D5S1-F1
#
_entry.id   AF-A0A350D5S1-F1
#
_cell.length_a   1.000
_cell.length_b   1.000
_cell.length_c   1.000
_cell.angle_alpha   90.00
_cell.angle_beta   90.00
_cell.angle_gamma   90.00
#
_symmetry.space_group_name_H-M   'P 1'
#
loop_
_entity.id
_entity.type
_entity.pdbx_description
1 polymer ?
#
loop_
_entity_poly.entity_id
_entity_poly.type
_entity_poly.pdbx_seq_one_letter_code
_entity_poly.pdbx_strand_id
1 'polypeptide(L)'
;MKNKYKLWVALSMIVVFGLGIAVGVFGDRAYLKKNRPKPGQRPEPFPTVEVMARELQLTPEQKARLKEVFKQSEMRFEAFGKEIHSHLQELRGQLKTDIDSVLTPEQQKKMQEMMDRYMERRKKASPDRRREKTNDQMPPNEENKGDRR
;
A
#
# COMPACT_ATOMS: atom_id res chain seq x y z
N MET A 1 59.06 -16.93 17.76
CA MET A 1 58.82 -15.65 17.03
C MET A 1 57.67 -15.72 15.99
N LYS A 2 57.24 -16.89 15.49
CA LYS A 2 56.27 -17.02 14.38
C LYS A 2 54.77 -16.92 14.75
N ASN A 3 54.40 -17.09 16.03
CA ASN A 3 52.98 -17.12 16.44
C ASN A 3 52.37 -15.73 16.62
N LYS A 4 53.19 -14.71 16.89
CA LYS A 4 52.77 -13.31 17.09
C LYS A 4 52.15 -12.74 15.82
N TYR A 5 52.78 -13.00 14.67
CA TYR A 5 52.30 -12.57 13.35
C TYR A 5 51.04 -13.32 12.92
N LYS A 6 50.92 -14.62 13.21
CA LYS A 6 49.68 -15.37 12.97
C LYS A 6 48.51 -14.81 13.78
N LEU A 7 48.74 -14.42 15.03
CA LEU A 7 47.73 -13.81 15.89
C LEU A 7 47.31 -12.42 15.37
N TRP A 8 48.27 -11.62 14.91
CA TRP A 8 48.01 -10.29 14.37
C TRP A 8 47.27 -10.34 13.02
N VAL A 9 47.62 -11.30 12.16
CA VAL A 9 46.92 -11.54 10.88
C VAL A 9 45.50 -12.05 11.11
N ALA A 10 45.29 -12.95 12.07
CA ALA A 10 43.95 -13.42 12.44
C ALA A 10 43.09 -12.27 12.99
N LEU A 11 43.68 -11.41 13.83
CA LEU A 11 42.99 -10.24 14.38
C LEU A 11 42.62 -9.23 13.29
N SER A 12 43.52 -8.95 12.33
CA SER A 12 43.20 -8.05 11.22
C SER A 12 42.10 -8.61 10.31
N MET A 13 42.07 -9.92 10.09
CA MET A 13 41.00 -10.57 9.32
C MET A 13 39.64 -10.40 9.99
N ILE A 14 39.57 -10.58 11.32
CA ILE A 14 38.34 -10.41 12.08
C ILE A 14 37.85 -8.95 12.02
N VAL A 15 38.77 -7.98 12.08
CA VAL A 15 38.44 -6.56 11.97
C VAL A 15 37.90 -6.22 10.58
N VAL A 16 38.58 -6.65 9.51
CA VAL A 16 38.13 -6.40 8.12
C VAL A 16 36.76 -7.05 7.87
N PHE A 17 36.56 -8.28 8.36
CA PHE A 17 35.28 -8.97 8.25
C PHE A 17 34.17 -8.28 9.04
N GLY A 18 34.47 -7.81 10.26
CA GLY A 18 33.55 -7.03 11.08
C GLY A 18 33.15 -5.70 10.42
N LEU A 19 34.11 -4.99 9.81
CA LEU A 19 33.80 -3.79 9.02
C LEU A 19 32.94 -4.12 7.80
N GLY A 20 33.20 -5.22 7.10
CA GLY A 20 32.38 -5.69 5.98
C GLY A 20 30.93 -5.95 6.39
N ILE A 21 30.70 -6.62 7.53
CA ILE A 21 29.36 -6.85 8.08
C ILE A 21 28.70 -5.52 8.47
N ALA A 22 29.43 -4.61 9.12
CA ALA A 22 28.89 -3.31 9.50
C ALA A 22 28.46 -2.50 8.27
N VAL A 23 29.29 -2.43 7.23
CA VAL A 23 28.96 -1.75 5.97
C VAL A 23 27.78 -2.44 5.26
N GLY A 24 27.72 -3.77 5.26
CA GLY A 24 26.58 -4.52 4.71
C GLY A 24 25.27 -4.22 5.44
N VAL A 25 25.25 -4.32 6.77
CA VAL A 25 24.05 -4.13 7.60
C VAL A 25 23.58 -2.67 7.60
N PHE A 26 24.50 -1.71 7.74
CA PHE A 26 24.15 -0.28 7.78
C PHE A 26 23.92 0.30 6.39
N GLY A 27 24.68 -0.13 5.38
CA GLY A 27 24.52 0.29 3.98
C GLY A 27 23.16 -0.12 3.43
N ASP A 28 22.75 -1.37 3.66
CA ASP A 28 21.46 -1.89 3.20
C ASP A 28 20.30 -1.14 3.89
N ARG A 29 20.42 -0.89 5.21
CA ARG A 29 19.40 -0.16 5.96
C ARG A 29 19.28 1.32 5.58
N ALA A 30 20.37 1.97 5.16
CA ALA A 30 20.37 3.35 4.70
C ALA A 30 19.88 3.49 3.25
N TYR A 31 20.33 2.60 2.36
CA TYR A 31 19.98 2.61 0.95
C TYR A 31 18.51 2.24 0.71
N LEU A 32 18.01 1.18 1.38
CA LEU A 32 16.59 0.81 1.27
C LEU A 32 15.65 1.82 1.94
N LYS A 33 16.10 2.62 2.92
CA LYS A 33 15.24 3.64 3.54
C LYS A 33 15.05 4.87 2.65
N LYS A 34 16.01 5.18 1.77
CA LYS A 34 15.95 6.36 0.88
C LYS A 34 15.05 6.14 -0.34
N ASN A 35 14.97 4.91 -0.85
CA ASN A 35 14.23 4.58 -2.08
C ASN A 35 12.94 3.78 -1.84
N ARG A 36 12.52 3.54 -0.60
CA ARG A 36 11.20 2.97 -0.36
C ARG A 36 10.15 4.06 -0.59
N PRO A 37 9.19 3.87 -1.52
CA PRO A 37 8.03 4.74 -1.57
C PRO A 37 7.40 4.77 -0.18
N LYS A 38 7.15 5.97 0.36
CA LYS A 38 6.59 6.11 1.70
C LYS A 38 5.32 5.26 1.77
N PRO A 39 5.19 4.32 2.73
CA PRO A 39 3.98 3.53 2.85
C PRO A 39 2.79 4.48 3.07
N GLY A 40 1.95 4.65 2.04
CA GLY A 40 0.82 5.59 2.07
C GLY A 40 0.78 6.61 0.95
N GLN A 41 1.87 6.84 0.19
CA GLN A 41 1.79 7.62 -1.05
C GLN A 41 1.05 6.80 -2.10
N ARG A 42 -0.26 7.06 -2.22
CA ARG A 42 -1.02 6.61 -3.38
C ARG A 42 -0.46 7.34 -4.60
N PRO A 43 -0.38 6.70 -5.78
CA PRO A 43 -0.15 7.44 -7.01
C PRO A 43 -1.17 8.58 -7.08
N GLU A 44 -0.70 9.74 -7.54
CA GLU A 44 -1.55 10.90 -7.82
C GLU A 44 -2.81 10.44 -8.58
N PRO A 45 -4.01 10.85 -8.17
CA PRO A 45 -5.22 10.50 -8.90
C PRO A 45 -5.12 11.01 -10.34
N PHE A 46 -5.66 10.22 -11.27
CA PHE A 46 -5.74 10.64 -12.67
C PHE A 46 -6.46 12.00 -12.77
N PRO A 47 -6.00 12.93 -13.63
CA PRO A 47 -6.62 14.23 -13.79
C PRO A 47 -8.09 14.10 -14.16
N THR A 48 -8.94 14.97 -13.62
CA THR A 48 -10.37 14.99 -13.96
C THR A 48 -10.58 15.46 -15.41
N VAL A 49 -11.74 15.12 -15.98
CA VAL A 49 -12.10 15.55 -17.35
C VAL A 49 -12.11 17.08 -17.46
N GLU A 50 -12.43 17.78 -16.39
CA GLU A 50 -12.40 19.25 -16.31
C GLU A 50 -10.97 19.79 -16.37
N VAL A 51 -10.01 19.16 -15.68
CA VAL A 51 -8.59 19.53 -15.78
C VAL A 51 -8.07 19.25 -17.17
N MET A 52 -8.34 18.07 -17.72
CA MET A 52 -7.95 17.72 -19.10
C MET A 52 -8.56 18.66 -20.13
N ALA A 53 -9.82 19.06 -19.95
CA ALA A 53 -10.48 20.00 -20.86
C ALA A 53 -9.80 21.38 -20.86
N ARG A 54 -9.32 21.85 -19.70
CA ARG A 54 -8.61 23.12 -19.58
C ARG A 54 -7.20 23.03 -20.17
N GLU A 55 -6.40 22.05 -19.72
CA GLU A 55 -4.99 21.91 -20.11
C GLU A 55 -4.84 21.59 -21.60
N LEU A 56 -5.74 20.77 -22.15
CA LEU A 56 -5.75 20.39 -23.57
C LEU A 56 -6.59 21.32 -24.43
N GLN A 57 -7.19 22.37 -23.85
CA GLN A 57 -8.03 23.35 -24.54
C GLN A 57 -9.13 22.68 -25.40
N LEU A 58 -9.81 21.69 -24.81
CA LEU A 58 -10.82 20.91 -25.52
C LEU A 58 -12.02 21.76 -25.89
N THR A 59 -12.50 21.61 -27.12
CA THR A 59 -13.81 22.14 -27.54
C THR A 59 -14.95 21.51 -26.73
N PRO A 60 -16.13 22.15 -26.65
CA PRO A 60 -17.30 21.58 -25.97
C PRO A 60 -17.66 20.17 -26.48
N GLU A 61 -17.55 19.95 -27.79
CA GLU A 61 -17.80 18.66 -28.43
C GLU A 61 -16.77 17.60 -28.02
N GLN A 62 -15.48 17.94 -28.04
CA GLN A 62 -14.42 17.03 -27.59
C GLN A 62 -14.56 16.68 -26.10
N LYS A 63 -14.90 17.66 -25.26
CA LYS A 63 -15.16 17.43 -23.84
C LYS A 63 -16.33 16.47 -23.63
N ALA A 64 -17.43 16.62 -24.38
CA ALA A 64 -18.59 15.74 -24.29
C ALA A 64 -18.23 14.30 -24.70
N ARG A 65 -17.49 14.12 -25.80
CA ARG A 65 -16.98 12.81 -26.24
C ARG A 65 -16.06 12.18 -25.21
N LEU A 66 -15.14 12.95 -24.62
CA LEU A 66 -14.22 12.46 -23.60
C LEU A 66 -14.96 11.98 -22.35
N LYS A 67 -16.00 12.72 -21.90
CA LYS A 67 -16.84 12.28 -20.78
C LYS A 67 -17.50 10.93 -21.05
N GLU A 68 -18.01 10.72 -22.26
CA GLU A 68 -18.62 9.45 -22.65
C GLU A 68 -17.61 8.30 -22.67
N VAL A 69 -16.39 8.53 -23.16
CA VAL A 69 -15.30 7.53 -23.14
C VAL A 69 -14.95 7.10 -21.71
N PHE A 70 -14.82 8.06 -20.78
CA PHE A 70 -14.55 7.75 -19.38
C PHE A 70 -15.70 6.97 -18.73
N LYS A 71 -16.95 7.37 -18.98
CA LYS A 71 -18.13 6.67 -18.46
C LYS A 71 -18.20 5.22 -18.96
N GLN A 72 -17.96 4.99 -20.26
CA GLN A 72 -17.91 3.64 -20.81
C GLN A 72 -16.78 2.81 -20.22
N SER A 73 -15.62 3.42 -20.00
CA SER A 73 -14.48 2.76 -19.38
C SER A 73 -14.76 2.38 -17.93
N GLU A 74 -15.38 3.28 -17.16
CA GLU A 74 -15.79 3.02 -15.78
C GLU A 74 -16.72 1.81 -15.69
N MET A 75 -17.74 1.72 -16.55
CA MET A 75 -18.63 0.55 -16.62
C MET A 75 -17.87 -0.75 -16.94
N ARG A 76 -16.90 -0.71 -17.86
CA ARG A 76 -16.06 -1.87 -18.20
C ARG A 76 -15.19 -2.31 -17.02
N PHE A 77 -14.56 -1.36 -16.33
CA PHE A 77 -13.75 -1.66 -15.16
C PHE A 77 -14.60 -2.17 -13.99
N GLU A 78 -15.80 -1.65 -13.79
CA GLU A 78 -16.72 -2.14 -12.77
C GLU A 78 -17.15 -3.59 -13.04
N ALA A 79 -17.53 -3.89 -14.29
CA ALA A 79 -17.90 -5.24 -14.69
C ALA A 79 -16.74 -6.23 -14.50
N PHE A 80 -15.54 -5.86 -14.97
CA PHE A 80 -14.33 -6.65 -14.78
C PHE A 80 -13.97 -6.83 -13.30
N GLY A 81 -14.14 -5.78 -12.50
CA GLY A 81 -13.94 -5.83 -11.05
C GLY A 81 -14.87 -6.83 -10.36
N LYS A 82 -16.14 -6.91 -10.77
CA LYS A 82 -17.11 -7.89 -10.26
C LYS A 82 -16.70 -9.32 -10.61
N GLU A 83 -16.28 -9.54 -11.85
CA GLU A 83 -15.80 -10.85 -12.33
C GLU A 83 -14.53 -11.31 -11.60
N ILE A 84 -13.54 -10.43 -11.46
CA ILE A 84 -12.34 -10.73 -10.66
C ILE A 84 -12.74 -11.04 -9.21
N HIS A 85 -13.67 -10.27 -8.64
CA HIS A 85 -14.09 -10.50 -7.27
C HIS A 85 -14.68 -11.90 -7.10
N SER A 86 -15.58 -12.33 -7.99
CA SER A 86 -16.17 -13.67 -7.91
C SER A 86 -15.12 -14.77 -8.07
N HIS A 87 -14.25 -14.67 -9.07
CA HIS A 87 -13.18 -15.67 -9.27
C HIS A 87 -12.22 -15.75 -8.08
N LEU A 88 -11.87 -14.61 -7.49
CA LEU A 88 -11.02 -14.60 -6.30
C LEU A 88 -11.72 -15.19 -5.07
N GLN A 89 -13.05 -15.05 -4.94
CA GLN A 89 -13.78 -15.71 -3.85
C GLN A 89 -13.81 -17.21 -4.03
N GLU A 90 -14.03 -17.68 -5.27
CA GLU A 90 -13.99 -19.10 -5.60
C GLU A 90 -12.62 -19.71 -5.28
N LEU A 91 -11.54 -19.09 -5.76
CA LEU A 91 -10.17 -19.57 -5.51
C LEU A 91 -9.83 -19.58 -4.02
N ARG A 92 -10.29 -18.58 -3.26
CA ARG A 92 -10.12 -18.56 -1.79
C ARG A 92 -10.91 -19.67 -1.11
N GLY A 93 -12.11 -19.97 -1.59
CA GLY A 93 -12.93 -21.07 -1.11
C GLY A 93 -12.23 -22.41 -1.32
N GLN A 94 -11.75 -22.67 -2.54
CA GLN A 94 -10.98 -23.88 -2.88
C GLN A 94 -9.74 -24.02 -2.00
N LEU A 95 -8.93 -22.96 -1.90
CA LEU A 95 -7.75 -22.97 -1.03
C LEU A 95 -8.10 -23.27 0.43
N LYS A 96 -9.23 -22.74 0.93
CA LYS A 96 -9.69 -23.04 2.29
C LYS A 96 -10.04 -24.52 2.44
N THR A 97 -10.76 -25.10 1.48
CA THR A 97 -11.09 -26.52 1.49
C THR A 97 -9.84 -27.39 1.45
N ASP A 98 -8.86 -27.05 0.61
CA ASP A 98 -7.59 -27.77 0.51
C ASP A 98 -6.82 -27.72 1.82
N ILE A 99 -6.71 -26.53 2.45
CA ILE A 99 -6.09 -26.38 3.76
C ILE A 99 -6.82 -27.20 4.81
N ASP A 100 -8.16 -27.09 4.87
CA ASP A 100 -8.97 -27.79 5.85
C ASP A 100 -8.82 -29.31 5.72
N SER A 101 -8.60 -29.84 4.51
CA SER A 101 -8.39 -31.28 4.27
C SER A 101 -7.10 -31.85 4.90
N VAL A 102 -6.10 -31.00 5.16
CA VAL A 102 -4.80 -31.38 5.72
C VAL A 102 -4.76 -31.20 7.24
N LEU A 103 -5.69 -30.40 7.80
CA LEU A 103 -5.70 -30.05 9.21
C LEU A 103 -6.62 -30.97 10.03
N THR A 104 -6.22 -31.22 11.29
CA THR A 104 -7.13 -31.85 12.25
C THR A 104 -8.25 -30.88 12.68
N PRO A 105 -9.40 -31.37 13.19
CA PRO A 105 -10.47 -30.49 13.64
C PRO A 105 -10.04 -29.43 14.67
N GLU A 106 -9.12 -29.80 15.57
CA GLU A 106 -8.56 -28.87 16.56
C GLU A 106 -7.68 -27.79 15.91
N GLN A 107 -6.89 -28.16 14.90
CA GLN A 107 -6.06 -27.22 14.15
C GLN A 107 -6.89 -26.28 13.27
N GLN A 108 -7.99 -26.76 12.69
CA GLN A 108 -8.94 -25.93 11.94
C GLN A 108 -9.54 -24.82 12.81
N LYS A 109 -9.97 -25.16 14.04
CA LYS A 109 -10.48 -24.17 15.00
C LYS A 109 -9.43 -23.10 15.31
N LYS A 110 -8.18 -23.51 15.57
CA LYS A 110 -7.06 -22.59 15.81
C LYS A 110 -6.76 -21.71 14.58
N MET A 111 -6.85 -22.26 13.37
CA MET A 111 -6.69 -21.51 12.12
C MET A 111 -7.75 -20.41 11.99
N GLN A 112 -9.02 -20.73 12.26
CA GLN A 112 -10.12 -19.76 12.20
C GLN A 112 -9.90 -18.61 13.18
N GLU A 113 -9.53 -18.90 14.44
CA GLU A 113 -9.21 -17.88 15.44
C GLU A 113 -8.01 -16.99 15.04
N MET A 114 -7.01 -17.55 14.35
CA MET A 114 -5.89 -16.76 13.81
C MET A 114 -6.36 -15.79 12.71
N MET A 115 -7.22 -16.25 11.80
CA MET A 115 -7.74 -15.44 10.71
C MET A 115 -8.65 -14.31 11.22
N ASP A 116 -9.53 -14.59 12.18
CA ASP A 116 -10.42 -13.58 12.77
C ASP A 116 -9.62 -12.47 13.46
N ARG A 117 -8.61 -12.83 14.27
CA ARG A 117 -7.72 -11.85 14.90
C ARG A 117 -6.97 -10.99 13.86
N TYR A 118 -6.54 -11.58 12.75
CA TYR A 118 -5.89 -10.84 11.67
C TYR A 118 -6.86 -9.84 11.02
N MET A 119 -8.08 -10.27 10.71
CA MET A 119 -9.12 -9.42 10.14
C MET A 119 -9.49 -8.26 11.06
N GLU A 120 -9.64 -8.51 12.36
CA GLU A 120 -9.92 -7.46 13.35
C GLU A 120 -8.80 -6.42 13.42
N ARG A 121 -7.53 -6.85 13.45
CA ARG A 121 -6.38 -5.94 13.44
C ARG A 121 -6.38 -5.07 12.19
N ARG A 122 -6.67 -5.65 11.02
CA ARG A 122 -6.76 -4.91 9.76
C ARG A 122 -7.92 -3.90 9.75
N LYS A 123 -9.08 -4.28 10.31
CA LYS A 123 -10.23 -3.37 10.48
C LYS A 123 -9.88 -2.21 11.41
N LYS A 124 -9.18 -2.47 12.52
CA LYS A 124 -8.75 -1.45 13.50
C LYS A 124 -7.65 -0.52 12.99
N ALA A 125 -6.81 -0.95 12.05
CA ALA A 125 -5.77 -0.11 11.44
C ALA A 125 -6.27 0.80 10.28
N SER A 126 -7.50 0.59 9.81
CA SER A 126 -8.11 1.35 8.70
C SER A 126 -8.94 2.59 9.06
N PRO A 127 -9.50 2.82 10.27
CA PRO A 127 -10.34 4.00 10.54
C PRO A 127 -9.50 5.28 10.72
N ASP A 128 -8.24 5.16 11.14
CA ASP A 128 -7.37 6.31 11.41
C ASP A 128 -7.10 7.13 10.14
N ARG A 129 -6.92 6.45 8.98
CA ARG A 129 -6.70 7.11 7.68
C ARG A 129 -7.93 7.80 7.09
N ARG A 130 -9.15 7.49 7.58
CA ARG A 130 -10.38 8.13 7.07
C ARG A 130 -10.71 9.41 7.83
N ARG A 131 -10.40 9.48 9.14
CA ARG A 131 -10.65 10.67 9.96
C ARG A 131 -9.69 11.83 9.66
N GLU A 132 -8.43 11.53 9.37
CA GLU A 132 -7.45 12.56 8.96
C GLU A 132 -7.86 13.24 7.64
N LYS A 133 -8.51 12.51 6.73
CA LYS A 133 -8.93 13.00 5.41
C LYS A 133 -10.11 13.99 5.42
N THR A 134 -10.97 13.96 6.45
CA THR A 134 -12.13 14.86 6.54
C THR A 134 -11.75 16.23 7.10
N ASN A 135 -10.66 16.32 7.87
CA ASN A 135 -10.26 17.56 8.53
C ASN A 135 -9.45 18.49 7.61
N ASP A 136 -8.72 17.94 6.62
CA ASP A 136 -7.86 18.72 5.71
C ASP A 136 -8.55 19.20 4.43
N GLN A 137 -9.78 18.74 4.13
CA GLN A 137 -10.49 19.04 2.87
C GLN A 137 -11.68 20.00 3.01
N MET A 138 -11.95 20.51 4.21
CA MET A 138 -12.99 21.53 4.41
C MET A 138 -12.32 22.91 4.41
N PRO A 139 -12.52 23.77 3.37
CA PRO A 139 -12.09 25.15 3.47
C PRO A 139 -12.77 25.79 4.69
N PRO A 140 -12.12 26.71 5.42
CA PRO A 140 -12.79 27.47 6.47
C PRO A 140 -14.03 28.11 5.86
N ASN A 141 -15.20 27.82 6.42
CA ASN A 141 -16.44 28.48 6.01
C ASN A 141 -16.32 29.96 6.41
N GLU A 142 -15.88 30.82 5.50
CA GLU A 142 -15.80 32.28 5.67
C GLU A 142 -17.18 32.97 5.60
N GLU A 143 -18.25 32.33 6.05
CA GLU A 143 -19.56 32.96 6.19
C GLU A 143 -20.01 32.95 7.66
N ASN A 144 -19.33 33.75 8.49
CA ASN A 144 -19.99 34.44 9.59
C ASN A 144 -19.22 35.70 10.01
N LYS A 145 -19.15 36.69 9.10
CA LYS A 145 -18.84 38.08 9.44
C LYS A 145 -19.84 38.99 8.75
N GLY A 146 -21.03 39.12 9.34
CA GLY A 146 -21.99 40.09 8.86
C GLY A 146 -23.39 39.91 9.40
N ASP A 147 -23.59 39.97 10.71
CA ASP A 147 -24.66 40.82 11.23
C ASP A 147 -24.51 41.04 12.74
N ARG A 148 -23.97 42.19 13.09
CA ARG A 148 -24.25 42.89 14.35
C ARG A 148 -24.29 44.37 14.02
N ARG A 149 -25.48 44.85 13.69
CA ARG A 149 -25.91 46.22 13.92
C ARG A 149 -27.20 46.19 14.72
#